data_AF-A0A831PD98-F1
#
_entry.id   AF-A0A831PD98-F1
#
_cell.length_a   1.000
_cell.length_b   1.000
_cell.length_c   1.000
_cell.angle_alpha   90.00
_cell.angle_beta   90.00
_cell.angle_gamma   90.00
#
_symmetry.space_group_name_H-M   'P 1'
#
loop_
_entity.id
_entity.type
_entity.pdbx_description
1 polymer ?
#
loop_
_entity_poly.entity_id
_entity_poly.type
_entity_poly.pdbx_seq_one_letter_code
_entity_poly.pdbx_strand_id
1 'polypeptide(L)'
;MDENDSDRLFIEDWKVTKDRIKHFDDIILKIRLEGIPIAVALFSLGYYLIPTLQTYEFPIFGNAAPIPFLSASLYICGLMGMDVVHFILLLDSVKHSIWIEDLPQFRGKLQITTKLTDDKITFFHILYTAMFYVSILAVSSYMGFALFGDVVIPV
;
A
#
# COMPACT_ATOMS: atom_id res chain seq x y z
N MET A 1 19.06 32.56 21.98
CA MET A 1 19.46 31.58 20.97
C MET A 1 19.97 32.39 19.80
N ASP A 2 21.22 32.19 19.39
CA ASP A 2 21.81 32.95 18.29
C ASP A 2 21.09 32.56 16.98
N GLU A 3 20.96 33.48 16.03
CA GLU A 3 20.24 33.24 14.75
C GLU A 3 20.85 32.03 14.00
N ASN A 4 22.16 31.86 14.15
CA ASN A 4 22.95 30.76 13.61
C ASN A 4 22.64 29.39 14.24
N ASP A 5 22.25 29.34 15.52
CA ASP A 5 21.88 28.10 16.21
C ASP A 5 20.48 27.63 15.79
N SER A 6 19.55 28.56 15.59
CA SER A 6 18.19 28.24 15.12
C SER A 6 18.22 27.70 13.69
N ASP A 7 18.98 28.33 12.80
CA ASP A 7 19.09 27.89 11.41
C ASP A 7 19.72 26.49 11.30
N ARG A 8 20.72 26.22 12.15
CA ARG A 8 21.35 24.89 12.21
C ARG A 8 20.37 23.81 12.64
N LEU A 9 19.50 24.09 13.61
CA LEU A 9 18.45 23.16 14.04
C LEU A 9 17.43 22.88 12.92
N PHE A 10 16.99 23.91 12.19
CA PHE A 10 16.07 23.72 11.06
C PHE A 10 16.70 22.91 9.92
N ILE A 11 17.98 23.12 9.62
CA ILE A 11 18.70 22.32 8.62
C ILE A 11 18.82 20.86 9.07
N GLU A 12 19.11 20.61 10.35
CA GLU A 12 19.20 19.26 10.90
C GLU A 12 17.84 18.56 10.85
N ASP A 13 16.77 19.24 11.25
CA ASP A 13 15.40 18.71 11.17
C ASP A 13 14.96 18.43 9.72
N TRP A 14 15.30 19.32 8.78
CA TRP A 14 15.07 19.09 7.36
C TRP A 14 15.82 17.86 6.84
N LYS A 15 17.09 17.68 7.23
CA LYS A 15 17.88 16.49 6.84
C LYS A 15 17.26 15.21 7.39
N VAL A 16 16.87 15.20 8.67
CA VAL A 16 16.20 14.05 9.30
C VAL A 16 14.88 13.74 8.61
N THR A 17 14.10 14.77 8.28
CA THR A 17 12.82 14.62 7.57
C THR A 17 13.02 14.02 6.18
N LYS A 18 14.05 14.46 5.44
CA LYS A 18 14.40 13.91 4.12
C LYS A 18 14.83 12.44 4.19
N ASP A 19 15.61 12.08 5.19
CA ASP A 19 16.02 10.70 5.42
C ASP A 19 14.80 9.80 5.74
N ARG A 20 13.87 10.30 6.56
CA ARG A 20 12.60 9.62 6.85
C ARG A 20 11.74 9.42 5.60
N ILE A 21 11.61 10.45 4.75
CA ILE A 21 10.88 10.36 3.47
C ILE A 21 11.45 9.22 2.63
N LYS A 22 12.77 9.17 2.46
CA LYS A 22 13.43 8.09 1.71
C LYS A 22 13.17 6.72 2.35
N HIS A 23 13.24 6.63 3.67
CA HIS A 23 12.98 5.39 4.39
C HIS A 23 11.53 4.92 4.22
N PHE A 24 10.55 5.83 4.20
CA PHE A 24 9.15 5.50 3.91
C PHE A 24 8.97 4.96 2.50
N ASP A 25 9.59 5.57 1.49
CA ASP A 25 9.54 5.08 0.11
C ASP A 25 10.12 3.66 0.01
N ASP A 26 11.25 3.39 0.67
CA ASP A 26 11.88 2.06 0.70
C ASP A 26 10.97 1.01 1.37
N ILE A 27 10.29 1.37 2.46
CA ILE A 27 9.36 0.47 3.15
C ILE A 27 8.13 0.19 2.28
N ILE A 28 7.52 1.22 1.69
CA ILE A 28 6.35 1.08 0.81
C ILE A 28 6.69 0.16 -0.37
N LEU A 29 7.86 0.37 -0.99
CA LEU A 29 8.32 -0.48 -2.08
C LEU A 29 8.46 -1.94 -1.65
N LYS A 30 9.03 -2.21 -0.47
CA LYS A 30 9.13 -3.58 0.07
C LYS A 30 7.75 -4.20 0.34
N ILE A 31 6.85 -3.47 1.01
CA ILE A 31 5.48 -3.93 1.29
C ILE A 31 4.78 -4.35 -0.01
N ARG A 32 4.93 -3.55 -1.08
CA ARG A 32 4.30 -3.84 -2.37
C ARG A 32 5.00 -4.99 -3.11
N LEU A 33 6.33 -4.99 -3.18
CA LEU A 33 7.11 -6.01 -3.86
C LEU A 33 6.99 -7.40 -3.22
N GLU A 34 6.82 -7.47 -1.90
CA GLU A 34 6.67 -8.73 -1.19
C GLU A 34 5.18 -9.10 -1.02
N GLY A 35 4.34 -8.13 -0.67
CA GLY A 35 2.93 -8.35 -0.38
C GLY A 35 2.09 -8.69 -1.61
N ILE A 36 2.24 -7.96 -2.73
CA ILE A 36 1.42 -8.22 -3.92
C ILE A 36 1.65 -9.65 -4.47
N PRO A 37 2.89 -10.14 -4.62
CA PRO A 37 3.11 -11.51 -5.06
C PRO A 37 2.53 -12.57 -4.12
N ILE A 38 2.56 -12.35 -2.80
CA ILE A 38 1.93 -13.27 -1.84
C ILE A 38 0.42 -13.34 -2.08
N ALA A 39 -0.24 -12.20 -2.29
CA ALA A 39 -1.67 -12.17 -2.60
C ALA A 39 -2.01 -12.90 -3.91
N VAL A 40 -1.21 -12.67 -4.96
CA VAL A 40 -1.35 -13.34 -6.26
C VAL A 40 -1.10 -14.85 -6.14
N ALA A 41 -0.14 -15.27 -5.31
CA ALA A 41 0.15 -16.68 -5.06
C ALA A 41 -1.02 -17.37 -4.33
N LEU A 42 -1.61 -16.72 -3.31
CA LEU A 42 -2.82 -17.22 -2.63
C LEU A 42 -3.99 -17.38 -3.60
N PHE A 43 -4.21 -16.38 -4.47
CA PHE A 43 -5.25 -16.44 -5.49
C PHE A 43 -5.02 -17.58 -6.49
N SER A 44 -3.78 -17.71 -6.99
CA SER A 44 -3.41 -18.74 -7.99
C SER A 44 -3.51 -20.15 -7.41
N LEU A 45 -3.07 -20.33 -6.16
CA LEU A 45 -3.20 -21.58 -5.42
C LEU A 45 -4.67 -21.92 -5.15
N GLY A 46 -5.48 -20.92 -4.78
CA GLY A 46 -6.92 -21.07 -4.65
C GLY A 46 -7.57 -21.58 -5.93
N TYR A 47 -7.24 -20.95 -7.07
CA TYR A 47 -7.75 -21.35 -8.39
C TYR A 47 -7.35 -22.78 -8.76
N TYR A 48 -6.08 -23.15 -8.58
CA TYR A 48 -5.60 -24.51 -8.86
C TYR A 48 -6.28 -25.57 -7.99
N LEU A 49 -6.59 -25.23 -6.74
CA LEU A 49 -7.17 -26.15 -5.77
C LEU A 49 -8.70 -26.20 -5.78
N ILE A 50 -9.41 -25.41 -6.61
CA ILE A 50 -10.88 -25.41 -6.67
C ILE A 50 -11.47 -26.82 -6.71
N PRO A 51 -11.06 -27.73 -7.64
CA PRO A 51 -11.69 -29.05 -7.75
C PRO A 51 -11.56 -29.87 -6.47
N THR A 52 -10.44 -29.72 -5.77
CA THR A 52 -10.16 -30.41 -4.52
C THR A 52 -10.94 -29.77 -3.37
N LEU A 53 -10.92 -28.44 -3.25
CA LEU A 53 -11.52 -27.71 -2.14
C LEU A 53 -13.06 -27.76 -2.14
N GLN A 54 -13.69 -27.90 -3.31
CA GLN A 54 -15.13 -28.08 -3.41
C GLN A 54 -15.62 -29.40 -2.78
N THR A 55 -14.76 -30.42 -2.68
CA THR A 55 -15.11 -31.71 -2.07
C THR A 55 -15.03 -31.71 -0.54
N TYR A 56 -14.37 -30.71 0.06
CA TYR A 56 -14.24 -30.61 1.51
C TYR A 56 -15.34 -29.71 2.06
N GLU A 57 -16.20 -30.26 2.90
CA GLU A 57 -17.23 -29.48 3.58
C GLU A 57 -16.61 -28.49 4.57
N PHE A 58 -17.14 -27.27 4.59
CA PHE A 58 -16.75 -26.24 5.55
C PHE A 58 -17.98 -25.64 6.23
N PRO A 59 -18.04 -25.56 7.58
CA PRO A 59 -19.27 -25.24 8.31
C PRO A 59 -19.95 -23.91 7.93
N ILE A 60 -19.17 -22.93 7.48
CA ILE A 60 -19.67 -21.57 7.18
C ILE A 60 -20.05 -21.41 5.71
N PHE A 61 -19.38 -22.13 4.81
CA PHE A 61 -19.39 -21.85 3.37
C PHE A 61 -19.97 -22.99 2.53
N GLY A 62 -20.29 -24.13 3.14
CA GLY A 62 -20.71 -25.35 2.47
C GLY A 62 -19.53 -26.15 1.91
N ASN A 63 -18.54 -25.49 1.32
CA ASN A 63 -17.29 -26.10 0.88
C ASN A 63 -16.08 -25.19 1.19
N ALA A 64 -14.86 -25.73 1.05
CA ALA A 64 -13.63 -25.01 1.38
C ALA A 64 -13.10 -24.10 0.26
N ALA A 65 -13.68 -24.12 -0.95
CA ALA A 65 -13.16 -23.39 -2.11
C ALA A 65 -13.18 -21.85 -1.98
N PRO A 66 -14.14 -21.22 -1.27
CA PRO A 66 -14.09 -19.79 -0.97
C PRO A 66 -12.90 -19.33 -0.13
N ILE A 67 -12.32 -20.22 0.69
CA ILE A 67 -11.37 -19.83 1.74
C ILE A 67 -10.13 -19.11 1.18
N PRO A 68 -9.41 -19.64 0.18
CA PRO A 68 -8.20 -18.99 -0.33
C PRO A 68 -8.48 -17.60 -0.93
N PHE A 69 -9.63 -17.43 -1.58
CA PHE A 69 -10.02 -16.17 -2.22
C PHE A 69 -10.41 -15.10 -1.20
N LEU A 70 -11.16 -15.48 -0.17
CA LEU A 70 -11.50 -14.58 0.93
C LEU A 70 -10.25 -14.25 1.77
N SER A 71 -9.35 -15.21 1.98
CA SER A 71 -8.06 -14.97 2.62
C SER A 71 -7.17 -14.03 1.81
N ALA A 72 -7.09 -14.21 0.49
CA ALA A 72 -6.36 -13.28 -0.39
C ALA A 72 -6.96 -11.87 -0.35
N SER A 73 -8.30 -11.76 -0.36
CA SER A 73 -9.01 -10.48 -0.23
C SER A 73 -8.68 -9.78 1.09
N LEU A 74 -8.76 -10.50 2.21
CA LEU A 74 -8.44 -9.97 3.53
C LEU A 74 -6.98 -9.54 3.64
N TYR A 75 -6.06 -10.33 3.08
CA TYR A 75 -4.64 -10.04 3.05
C TYR A 75 -4.35 -8.75 2.26
N ILE A 76 -4.97 -8.60 1.08
CA ILE A 76 -4.87 -7.37 0.27
C ILE A 76 -5.44 -6.15 1.02
N CYS A 77 -6.57 -6.29 1.70
CA CYS A 77 -7.11 -5.22 2.54
C CYS A 77 -6.11 -4.78 3.62
N GLY A 78 -5.44 -5.74 4.26
CA GLY A 78 -4.38 -5.45 5.23
C GLY A 78 -3.19 -4.69 4.61
N LEU A 79 -2.71 -5.14 3.44
CA LEU A 79 -1.65 -4.45 2.70
C LEU A 79 -2.05 -3.03 2.30
N MET A 80 -3.25 -2.85 1.76
CA MET A 80 -3.79 -1.54 1.38
C MET A 80 -3.89 -0.61 2.59
N GLY A 81 -4.34 -1.14 3.75
CA GLY A 81 -4.38 -0.38 5.00
C GLY A 81 -3.00 0.11 5.44
N MET A 82 -1.99 -0.77 5.39
CA MET A 82 -0.61 -0.37 5.69
C MET A 82 -0.08 0.67 4.70
N ASP A 83 -0.35 0.50 3.41
CA ASP A 83 0.08 1.43 2.37
C ASP A 83 -0.55 2.83 2.56
N VAL A 84 -1.84 2.90 2.91
CA VAL A 84 -2.52 4.15 3.24
C VAL A 84 -1.89 4.84 4.45
N VAL A 85 -1.61 4.10 5.53
CA VAL A 85 -0.97 4.66 6.73
C VAL A 85 0.41 5.24 6.40
N HIS A 86 1.24 4.51 5.65
CA HIS A 86 2.56 4.98 5.26
C HIS A 86 2.48 6.19 4.32
N PHE A 87 1.52 6.20 3.40
CA PHE A 87 1.29 7.34 2.52
C PHE A 87 0.90 8.61 3.29
N ILE A 88 0.05 8.50 4.31
CA ILE A 88 -0.30 9.65 5.17
C ILE A 88 0.95 10.18 5.90
N LEU A 89 1.76 9.29 6.48
CA LEU A 89 2.99 9.68 7.17
C LEU A 89 4.03 10.31 6.23
N LEU A 90 4.11 9.81 5.00
CA LEU A 90 4.94 10.38 3.93
C LEU A 90 4.46 11.79 3.58
N LEU A 91 3.15 11.99 3.37
CA LEU A 91 2.59 13.31 3.07
C LEU A 91 2.89 14.33 4.17
N ASP A 92 2.74 13.94 5.45
CA ASP A 92 3.06 14.82 6.57
C ASP A 92 4.55 15.17 6.62
N SER A 93 5.43 14.20 6.36
CA SER A 93 6.87 14.43 6.29
C SER A 93 7.25 15.35 5.12
N VAL A 94 6.63 15.17 3.95
CA VAL A 94 6.84 16.03 2.77
C VAL A 94 6.35 17.46 3.06
N LYS A 95 5.15 17.61 3.63
CA LYS A 95 4.61 18.93 4.01
C LYS A 95 5.52 19.64 5.00
N HIS A 96 6.01 18.93 6.01
CA HIS A 96 6.95 19.48 7.00
C HIS A 96 8.26 19.92 6.33
N SER A 97 8.80 19.10 5.43
CA SER A 97 10.01 19.46 4.67
C SER A 97 9.80 20.71 3.81
N ILE A 98 8.67 20.81 3.11
CA ILE A 98 8.32 21.99 2.30
C ILE A 98 8.17 23.23 3.18
N TRP A 99 7.53 23.10 4.35
CA TRP A 99 7.40 24.21 5.29
C TRP A 99 8.75 24.77 5.74
N ILE A 100 9.75 23.92 6.00
CA ILE A 100 11.11 24.36 6.31
C ILE A 100 11.77 25.04 5.09
N GLU A 101 11.60 24.47 3.89
CA GLU A 101 12.14 25.03 2.63
C GLU A 101 11.58 26.43 2.30
N ASP A 102 10.34 26.71 2.72
CA ASP A 102 9.64 27.98 2.49
C ASP A 102 9.99 29.08 3.50
N LEU A 103 10.74 28.76 4.57
CA LEU A 103 11.19 29.78 5.53
C LEU A 103 12.07 30.84 4.83
N PRO A 104 11.94 32.14 5.21
CA PRO A 104 12.65 33.23 4.54
C PRO A 104 14.16 33.05 4.44
N GLN A 105 14.80 32.46 5.46
CA GLN A 105 16.25 32.23 5.49
C GLN A 105 16.73 31.12 4.53
N PHE A 106 15.85 30.20 4.13
CA PHE A 106 16.17 29.01 3.32
C PHE A 106 15.60 29.07 1.89
N ARG A 107 14.67 30.00 1.64
CA ARG A 107 14.04 30.18 0.33
C ARG A 107 15.08 30.38 -0.77
N GLY A 108 15.01 29.55 -1.82
CA GLY A 108 15.95 29.57 -2.94
C GLY A 108 17.30 28.87 -2.68
N LYS A 109 17.57 28.39 -1.45
CA LYS A 109 18.75 27.59 -1.10
C LYS A 109 18.40 26.10 -0.93
N LEU A 110 17.30 25.82 -0.22
CA LEU A 110 16.76 24.47 -0.01
C LEU A 110 15.42 24.40 -0.73
N GLN A 111 15.38 23.81 -1.93
CA GLN A 111 14.15 23.62 -2.73
C GLN A 111 14.16 22.23 -3.37
N ILE A 112 14.70 21.24 -2.67
CA ILE A 112 14.91 19.91 -3.24
C ILE A 112 13.60 19.12 -3.15
N THR A 113 12.83 19.27 -2.07
CA THR A 113 11.54 18.59 -1.93
C THR A 113 10.57 19.08 -2.98
N THR A 114 10.35 20.39 -3.08
CA THR A 114 9.45 21.00 -4.07
C THR A 114 9.82 20.70 -5.53
N LYS A 115 11.11 20.49 -5.85
CA LYS A 115 11.54 20.12 -7.21
C LYS A 115 11.36 18.64 -7.55
N LEU A 116 11.30 17.78 -6.53
CA LEU A 116 11.20 16.32 -6.72
C LEU A 116 9.76 15.82 -6.60
N THR A 117 8.88 16.56 -5.93
CA THR A 117 7.45 16.23 -5.83
C THR A 117 6.67 16.93 -6.94
N ASP A 118 6.17 16.15 -7.90
CA ASP A 118 5.19 16.59 -8.90
C ASP A 118 3.80 16.08 -8.51
N ASP A 119 2.86 17.00 -8.30
CA ASP A 119 1.48 16.69 -7.90
C ASP A 119 0.77 15.77 -8.90
N LYS A 120 1.04 15.92 -10.20
CA LYS A 120 0.44 15.10 -11.25
C LYS A 120 1.00 13.69 -11.22
N ILE A 121 2.32 13.53 -11.11
CA ILE A 121 2.94 12.21 -11.01
C ILE A 121 2.43 11.49 -9.77
N THR A 122 2.36 12.21 -8.65
CA THR A 122 1.82 11.69 -7.38
C THR A 122 0.37 11.26 -7.54
N PHE A 123 -0.47 12.08 -8.18
CA PHE A 123 -1.87 11.73 -8.45
C PHE A 123 -2.00 10.48 -9.32
N PHE A 124 -1.27 10.40 -10.44
CA PHE A 124 -1.31 9.22 -11.31
C PHE A 124 -0.82 7.96 -10.60
N HIS A 125 0.21 8.08 -9.75
CA HIS A 125 0.72 6.97 -8.97
C HIS A 125 -0.33 6.45 -7.97
N ILE A 126 -1.02 7.36 -7.26
CA ILE A 126 -2.09 7.01 -6.32
C ILE A 126 -3.25 6.35 -7.06
N LEU A 127 -3.69 6.94 -8.18
CA LEU A 127 -4.80 6.42 -8.98
C LEU A 127 -4.49 5.01 -9.48
N TYR A 128 -3.30 4.80 -10.05
CA TYR A 128 -2.88 3.50 -10.55
C TYR A 128 -2.80 2.45 -9.43
N THR A 129 -2.22 2.82 -8.29
CA THR A 129 -2.11 1.93 -7.12
C THR A 129 -3.50 1.55 -6.57
N ALA A 130 -4.41 2.52 -6.46
CA ALA A 130 -5.78 2.28 -6.03
C ALA A 130 -6.54 1.37 -7.00
N MET A 131 -6.45 1.62 -8.32
CA MET A 131 -7.05 0.76 -9.34
C MET A 131 -6.53 -0.67 -9.25
N PHE A 132 -5.22 -0.84 -9.03
CA PHE A 132 -4.60 -2.15 -8.90
C PHE A 132 -5.15 -2.90 -7.67
N TYR A 133 -5.13 -2.27 -6.50
CA TYR A 133 -5.68 -2.87 -5.27
C TYR A 133 -7.16 -3.23 -5.41
N VAL A 134 -7.98 -2.30 -5.93
CA VAL A 134 -9.42 -2.52 -6.14
C VAL A 134 -9.66 -3.66 -7.12
N SER A 135 -8.88 -3.77 -8.20
CA SER A 135 -9.05 -4.83 -9.19
C SER A 135 -8.80 -6.22 -8.60
N ILE A 136 -7.71 -6.41 -7.86
CA ILE A 136 -7.41 -7.72 -7.27
C ILE A 136 -8.41 -8.02 -6.16
N LEU A 137 -8.75 -7.04 -5.32
CA LEU A 137 -9.74 -7.20 -4.26
C LEU A 137 -11.11 -7.58 -4.82
N ALA A 138 -11.57 -6.91 -5.88
CA ALA A 138 -12.85 -7.19 -6.52
C ALA A 138 -12.89 -8.59 -7.12
N VAL A 139 -11.85 -9.00 -7.85
CA VAL A 139 -11.76 -10.34 -8.45
C VAL A 139 -11.71 -11.41 -7.36
N SER A 140 -10.88 -11.22 -6.32
CA SER A 140 -10.74 -12.16 -5.21
C SER A 140 -12.04 -12.30 -4.42
N SER A 141 -12.70 -11.19 -4.11
CA SER A 141 -13.98 -11.20 -3.40
C SER A 141 -15.07 -11.85 -4.26
N TYR A 142 -15.15 -11.48 -5.54
CA TYR A 142 -16.11 -12.08 -6.47
C TYR A 142 -15.95 -13.60 -6.54
N MET A 143 -14.72 -14.10 -6.72
CA MET A 143 -14.47 -15.55 -6.75
C MET A 143 -14.84 -16.22 -5.42
N GLY A 144 -14.52 -15.60 -4.29
CA GLY A 144 -14.89 -16.11 -2.97
C GLY A 144 -16.41 -16.23 -2.78
N PHE A 145 -17.17 -15.22 -3.21
CA PHE A 145 -18.64 -15.23 -3.13
C PHE A 145 -19.30 -16.11 -4.19
N ALA A 146 -18.72 -16.21 -5.39
CA ALA A 146 -19.25 -17.06 -6.46
C ALA A 146 -19.13 -18.55 -6.10
N LEU A 147 -18.12 -18.94 -5.33
CA LEU A 147 -17.93 -20.32 -4.87
C LEU A 147 -18.71 -20.65 -3.59
N PHE A 148 -19.51 -19.70 -3.09
CA PHE A 148 -20.26 -19.81 -1.85
C PHE A 148 -21.56 -20.58 -2.09
N GLY A 149 -21.75 -21.70 -1.40
CA GLY A 149 -23.00 -22.48 -1.50
C GLY A 149 -23.18 -23.26 -2.83
N ASP A 150 -22.34 -23.03 -3.84
CA ASP A 150 -22.32 -23.85 -5.05
C ASP A 150 -21.73 -25.24 -4.75
N VAL A 151 -22.62 -26.18 -4.45
CA VAL A 151 -22.39 -27.62 -4.68
C VAL A 151 -22.80 -27.89 -6.12
N VAL A 152 -21.83 -27.96 -7.05
CA VAL A 152 -22.08 -28.51 -8.39
C VAL A 152 -21.27 -29.78 -8.59
N ILE A 153 -21.92 -30.86 -8.13
CA ILE A 153 -22.15 -32.18 -8.74
C ILE A 153 -20.93 -33.00 -9.24
N PRO A 154 -20.83 -34.28 -8.84
CA PRO A 154 -19.78 -35.21 -9.27
C PRO A 154 -19.76 -35.41 -10.79
N VAL A 155 -18.55 -35.52 -11.34
CA VAL A 155 -18.29 -36.09 -12.67
C VAL A 155 -18.55 -37.59 -12.66
#